data_AF-J0WXH1-F1
#
_entry.id   AF-J0WXH1-F1
#
_cell.length_a   1.000
_cell.length_b   1.000
_cell.length_c   1.000
_cell.angle_alpha   90.00
_cell.angle_beta   90.00
_cell.angle_gamma   90.00
#
_symmetry.space_group_name_H-M   'P 1'
#
loop_
_entity.id
_entity.type
_entity.pdbx_description
1 polymer ?
#
loop_
_entity_poly.entity_id
_entity_poly.type
_entity_poly.pdbx_seq_one_letter_code
_entity_poly.pdbx_strand_id
1 'polypeptide(L)'
;MDDLIEFVQCLGRKRICDENDKITLYFYNYTAHIEQSKYQDQKKDYEVYLDHGNFSRKDFADKYNRAKSLPYFLENGYEIIRPALVHFLDRFNFLKEIASKEIYFWDEIRKMLKMPKKKIVKIHAATPNEVLKEYLSDRKGKRLFSQEKEELVKIFNIRKDDRLINDLEQLNTYLSVNSIPFHIVSGRESADNGNRDMRYWLIE
;
A
#
# COMPACT_ATOMS: atom_id res chain seq x y z
N MET A 1 -6.09 -8.67 2.19
CA MET A 1 -6.75 -9.06 0.90
C MET A 1 -8.26 -9.02 1.05
N ASP A 2 -8.77 -9.45 2.20
CA ASP A 2 -10.10 -9.10 2.67
C ASP A 2 -10.15 -7.67 3.20
N ASP A 3 -9.04 -7.08 3.63
CA ASP A 3 -8.96 -5.73 4.22
C ASP A 3 -9.80 -4.66 3.55
N LEU A 4 -9.80 -4.49 2.22
CA LEU A 4 -10.58 -3.42 1.57
C LEU A 4 -12.08 -3.66 1.65
N ILE A 5 -12.50 -4.92 1.55
CA ILE A 5 -13.92 -5.33 1.55
C ILE A 5 -14.41 -5.56 2.97
N GLU A 6 -13.63 -6.20 3.82
CA GLU A 6 -13.81 -6.21 5.27
C GLU A 6 -13.88 -4.79 5.81
N PHE A 7 -13.05 -3.88 5.31
CA PHE A 7 -13.12 -2.48 5.67
C PHE A 7 -14.44 -1.85 5.22
N VAL A 8 -14.86 -2.05 3.98
CA VAL A 8 -16.17 -1.61 3.47
C VAL A 8 -17.32 -2.20 4.31
N GLN A 9 -17.27 -3.49 4.64
CA GLN A 9 -18.25 -4.17 5.49
C GLN A 9 -18.24 -3.66 6.94
N CYS A 10 -17.05 -3.43 7.50
CA CYS A 10 -16.87 -2.87 8.85
C CYS A 10 -17.34 -1.41 8.90
N LEU A 11 -17.09 -0.63 7.86
CA LEU A 11 -17.58 0.75 7.74
C LEU A 11 -19.10 0.78 7.59
N GLY A 12 -19.71 -0.14 6.85
CA GLY A 12 -21.17 -0.24 6.75
C GLY A 12 -21.88 -0.41 8.10
N ARG A 13 -21.17 -0.93 9.11
CA ARG A 13 -21.66 -0.99 10.50
C ARG A 13 -21.47 0.31 11.28
N LYS A 14 -20.53 1.17 10.87
CA LYS A 14 -20.27 2.47 11.51
C LYS A 14 -21.09 3.56 10.80
N ARG A 15 -21.94 4.24 11.55
CA ARG A 15 -22.75 5.35 11.03
C ARG A 15 -22.29 6.64 11.70
N ILE A 16 -22.14 7.68 10.90
CA ILE A 16 -21.99 9.04 11.41
C ILE A 16 -23.36 9.46 11.95
N CYS A 17 -23.39 9.88 13.22
CA CYS A 17 -24.61 10.26 13.93
C CYS A 17 -24.87 11.76 13.84
N ASP A 18 -23.82 12.58 13.74
CA ASP A 18 -23.94 14.04 13.63
C ASP A 18 -22.98 14.65 12.59
N GLU A 19 -23.15 15.94 12.28
CA GLU A 19 -22.33 16.61 11.25
C GLU A 19 -20.90 16.94 11.68
N ASN A 20 -20.60 16.81 12.98
CA ASN A 20 -19.32 17.11 13.62
C ASN A 20 -18.44 15.85 13.78
N ASP A 21 -19.04 14.67 13.67
CA ASP A 21 -18.35 13.38 13.67
C ASP A 21 -17.26 13.36 12.59
N LYS A 22 -16.06 12.97 13.03
CA LYS A 22 -14.90 12.79 12.15
C LYS A 22 -14.48 11.33 12.17
N ILE A 23 -14.23 10.80 10.98
CA ILE A 23 -13.66 9.46 10.80
C ILE A 23 -12.35 9.62 10.03
N THR A 24 -11.25 9.24 10.65
CA THR A 24 -9.94 9.14 10.00
C THR A 24 -9.72 7.71 9.56
N LEU A 25 -9.38 7.53 8.28
CA LEU A 25 -9.18 6.23 7.68
C LEU A 25 -7.75 6.15 7.15
N TYR A 26 -7.01 5.13 7.55
CA TYR A 26 -5.63 4.91 7.14
C TYR A 26 -5.57 3.75 6.16
N PHE A 27 -5.01 3.98 4.99
CA PHE A 27 -4.85 2.97 3.95
C PHE A 27 -3.36 2.79 3.66
N TYR A 28 -2.85 1.61 4.03
CA TYR A 28 -1.46 1.26 3.75
C TYR A 28 -1.33 0.79 2.29
N ASN A 29 -0.38 1.37 1.56
CA ASN A 29 -0.03 0.99 0.18
C ASN A 29 -1.18 0.98 -0.84
N TYR A 30 -2.29 1.68 -0.60
CA TYR A 30 -3.39 1.73 -1.57
C TYR A 30 -2.95 2.46 -2.87
N THR A 31 -2.97 1.72 -3.98
CA THR A 31 -2.68 2.24 -5.32
C THR A 31 -3.72 1.72 -6.31
N ALA A 32 -3.96 2.45 -7.40
CA ALA A 32 -4.83 1.99 -8.48
C ALA A 32 -4.37 0.65 -9.11
N HIS A 33 -3.08 0.32 -8.98
CA HIS A 33 -2.53 -0.95 -9.43
C HIS A 33 -3.06 -2.15 -8.64
N ILE A 34 -3.31 -1.97 -7.33
CA ILE A 34 -3.88 -3.02 -6.48
C ILE A 34 -5.31 -3.35 -6.91
N GLU A 35 -6.12 -2.34 -7.24
CA GLU A 35 -7.49 -2.53 -7.72
C GLU A 35 -7.52 -3.38 -8.99
N GLN A 36 -6.67 -3.03 -9.96
CA GLN A 36 -6.56 -3.75 -11.22
C GLN A 36 -6.09 -5.20 -11.02
N SER A 37 -5.05 -5.42 -10.22
CA SER A 37 -4.55 -6.76 -9.94
C SER A 37 -5.63 -7.65 -9.31
N LYS A 38 -6.42 -7.10 -8.38
CA LYS A 38 -7.48 -7.85 -7.70
C LYS A 38 -8.66 -8.16 -8.59
N TYR A 39 -9.03 -7.24 -9.48
CA TYR A 39 -10.01 -7.53 -10.51
C TYR A 39 -9.55 -8.69 -11.41
N GLN A 40 -8.27 -8.72 -11.83
CA GLN A 40 -7.76 -9.82 -12.65
C GLN A 40 -7.77 -11.16 -11.94
N ASP A 41 -7.45 -11.20 -10.64
CA ASP A 41 -7.53 -12.42 -9.84
C ASP A 41 -8.97 -12.96 -9.82
N GLN A 42 -9.94 -12.11 -9.47
CA GLN A 42 -11.36 -12.50 -9.42
C GLN A 42 -11.94 -12.84 -10.78
N LYS A 43 -11.45 -12.22 -11.85
CA LYS A 43 -11.90 -12.53 -13.21
C LYS A 43 -11.60 -13.98 -13.58
N LYS A 44 -10.47 -14.53 -13.16
CA LYS A 44 -10.15 -15.96 -13.39
C LYS A 44 -11.15 -16.88 -12.69
N ASP A 45 -11.51 -16.56 -11.44
CA ASP A 45 -12.53 -17.32 -10.70
C ASP A 45 -13.91 -17.19 -11.36
N TYR A 46 -14.22 -16.02 -11.92
CA TYR A 46 -15.48 -15.78 -12.63
C TYR A 46 -15.55 -16.57 -13.94
N GLU A 47 -14.43 -16.73 -14.63
CA GLU A 47 -14.34 -17.58 -15.84
C GLU A 47 -14.67 -19.05 -15.51
N VAL A 48 -14.21 -19.57 -14.37
CA VAL A 48 -14.59 -20.92 -13.91
C VAL A 48 -16.11 -21.03 -13.71
N TYR A 49 -16.73 -20.01 -13.12
CA TYR A 49 -18.19 -19.97 -12.96
C TYR A 49 -18.93 -19.94 -14.30
N LEU A 50 -18.45 -19.12 -15.26
CA LEU A 50 -19.04 -19.08 -16.60
C LEU A 50 -18.93 -20.43 -17.31
N ASP A 51 -17.77 -21.07 -17.22
CA ASP A 51 -17.55 -22.38 -17.81
C ASP A 51 -18.49 -23.44 -17.21
N HIS A 52 -18.74 -23.38 -15.89
CA HIS A 52 -19.70 -24.28 -15.25
C HIS A 52 -21.13 -24.12 -15.81
N GLY A 53 -21.54 -22.89 -16.14
CA GLY A 53 -22.85 -22.62 -16.74
C GLY A 53 -22.96 -22.96 -18.22
N ASN A 54 -21.84 -22.94 -18.94
CA ASN A 54 -21.82 -23.07 -20.40
C ASN A 54 -21.40 -24.46 -20.89
N PHE A 55 -20.65 -25.21 -20.10
CA PHE A 55 -20.12 -26.52 -20.50
C PHE A 55 -21.05 -27.64 -20.06
N SER A 56 -20.98 -28.77 -20.76
CA SER A 56 -21.56 -30.00 -20.22
C SER A 56 -20.79 -30.40 -18.95
N ARG A 57 -21.44 -31.15 -18.05
CA ARG A 57 -20.80 -31.64 -16.82
C ARG A 57 -19.50 -32.39 -17.11
N LYS A 58 -19.45 -33.14 -18.21
CA LYS A 58 -18.27 -33.91 -18.61
C LYS A 58 -17.14 -32.98 -19.07
N ASP A 59 -17.43 -32.03 -19.96
CA ASP A 59 -16.40 -31.12 -20.48
C ASP A 59 -15.84 -30.20 -19.40
N PHE A 60 -16.70 -29.77 -18.46
CA PHE A 60 -16.28 -29.02 -17.28
C PHE A 60 -15.34 -29.85 -16.41
N ALA A 61 -15.72 -31.10 -16.11
CA ALA A 61 -14.89 -32.01 -15.33
C ALA A 61 -13.53 -32.27 -16.00
N ASP A 62 -13.52 -32.51 -17.31
CA ASP A 62 -12.30 -32.77 -18.08
C ASP A 62 -11.37 -31.55 -18.11
N LYS A 63 -11.90 -30.33 -18.22
CA LYS A 63 -11.12 -29.09 -18.19
C LYS A 63 -10.48 -28.81 -16.82
N TYR A 64 -11.19 -29.13 -15.74
CA TYR A 64 -10.79 -28.78 -14.37
C TYR A 64 -10.32 -29.97 -13.52
N ASN A 65 -10.12 -31.15 -14.09
CA ASN A 65 -9.74 -32.38 -13.39
C ASN A 65 -8.44 -32.30 -12.58
N ARG A 66 -7.52 -31.41 -12.93
CA ARG A 66 -6.23 -31.20 -12.23
C ARG A 66 -6.29 -30.11 -11.17
N ALA A 67 -7.39 -29.38 -11.06
CA ALA A 67 -7.54 -28.35 -10.05
C ALA A 67 -7.66 -29.02 -8.66
N LYS A 68 -6.82 -28.60 -7.71
CA LYS A 68 -6.89 -29.10 -6.32
C LYS A 68 -8.19 -28.68 -5.62
N SER A 69 -8.68 -27.48 -5.96
CA SER A 69 -9.95 -26.94 -5.52
C SER A 69 -10.45 -25.95 -6.56
N LEU A 70 -11.76 -25.82 -6.68
CA LEU A 70 -12.39 -24.79 -7.49
C LEU A 70 -13.03 -23.73 -6.57
N PRO A 71 -12.93 -22.44 -6.93
CA PRO A 71 -13.46 -21.37 -6.09
C PRO A 71 -14.98 -21.47 -5.98
N TYR A 72 -15.50 -21.49 -4.76
CA TYR A 72 -16.94 -21.55 -4.45
C TYR A 72 -17.65 -22.87 -4.83
N PHE A 73 -16.90 -23.93 -5.06
CA PHE A 73 -17.42 -25.29 -5.24
C PHE A 73 -17.22 -26.12 -3.97
N LEU A 74 -18.06 -27.16 -3.80
CA LEU A 74 -17.84 -28.16 -2.76
C LEU A 74 -16.55 -28.94 -3.04
N GLU A 75 -15.77 -29.24 -2.00
CA GLU A 75 -14.46 -29.93 -2.14
C GLU A 75 -14.56 -31.29 -2.84
N ASN A 76 -15.72 -31.95 -2.73
CA ASN A 76 -15.95 -33.29 -3.25
C ASN A 76 -16.75 -33.33 -4.57
N GLY A 77 -16.93 -32.19 -5.26
CA GLY A 77 -17.65 -32.18 -6.53
C GLY A 77 -17.68 -30.86 -7.27
N TYR A 78 -18.31 -30.87 -8.45
CA TYR A 78 -18.53 -29.67 -9.27
C TYR A 78 -19.85 -28.96 -8.93
N GLU A 79 -20.30 -29.07 -7.68
CA GLU A 79 -21.51 -28.39 -7.20
C GLU A 79 -21.14 -27.04 -6.58
N ILE A 80 -21.89 -26.00 -6.97
CA ILE A 80 -21.67 -24.64 -6.50
C ILE A 80 -22.28 -24.43 -5.12
N ILE A 81 -21.50 -23.80 -4.22
CA ILE A 81 -21.96 -23.27 -2.94
C ILE A 81 -22.73 -21.97 -3.19
N ARG A 82 -24.05 -22.06 -3.38
CA ARG A 82 -24.89 -20.92 -3.79
C ARG A 82 -24.72 -19.64 -2.93
N PRO A 83 -24.70 -19.70 -1.58
CA PRO A 83 -24.49 -18.49 -0.79
C PRO A 83 -23.13 -17.83 -1.08
N ALA A 84 -22.08 -18.64 -1.20
CA ALA A 84 -20.74 -18.14 -1.49
C ALA A 84 -20.65 -17.54 -2.90
N LEU A 85 -21.37 -18.10 -3.87
CA LEU A 85 -21.48 -17.55 -5.22
C LEU A 85 -22.10 -16.15 -5.23
N VAL A 86 -23.19 -15.92 -4.49
CA VAL A 86 -23.83 -14.59 -4.44
C VAL A 86 -22.85 -13.54 -3.94
N HIS A 87 -22.16 -13.82 -2.83
CA HIS A 87 -21.13 -12.93 -2.31
C HIS A 87 -19.97 -12.70 -3.28
N PHE A 88 -19.58 -13.74 -4.01
CA PHE A 88 -18.55 -13.63 -5.03
C PHE A 88 -18.98 -12.72 -6.18
N LEU A 89 -20.19 -12.89 -6.71
CA LEU A 89 -20.69 -12.08 -7.83
C LEU A 89 -20.81 -10.61 -7.45
N ASP A 90 -21.31 -10.31 -6.25
CA ASP A 90 -21.36 -8.93 -5.72
C ASP A 90 -19.96 -8.34 -5.64
N ARG A 91 -18.99 -9.11 -5.12
CA ARG A 91 -17.59 -8.71 -5.02
C ARG A 91 -16.94 -8.49 -6.39
N PHE A 92 -17.20 -9.37 -7.34
CA PHE A 92 -16.66 -9.28 -8.69
C PHE A 92 -17.17 -8.03 -9.41
N ASN A 93 -18.47 -7.76 -9.32
CA ASN A 93 -19.08 -6.57 -9.93
C ASN A 93 -18.50 -5.28 -9.33
N PHE A 94 -18.38 -5.20 -8.00
CA PHE A 94 -17.77 -4.05 -7.35
C PHE A 94 -16.32 -3.80 -7.82
N LEU A 95 -15.49 -4.84 -7.87
CA LEU A 95 -14.10 -4.72 -8.34
C LEU A 95 -14.03 -4.37 -9.83
N LYS A 96 -14.95 -4.90 -10.64
CA LYS A 96 -15.06 -4.59 -12.07
C LYS A 96 -15.37 -3.11 -12.29
N GLU A 97 -16.36 -2.56 -11.58
CA GLU A 97 -16.77 -1.15 -11.70
C GLU A 97 -15.66 -0.19 -11.24
N ILE A 98 -14.90 -0.55 -10.19
CA ILE A 98 -13.71 0.20 -9.77
C ILE A 98 -12.62 0.14 -10.85
N ALA A 99 -12.31 -1.07 -11.34
CA ALA A 99 -11.27 -1.26 -12.35
C ALA A 99 -11.60 -0.57 -13.68
N SER A 100 -12.88 -0.52 -14.07
CA SER A 100 -13.36 0.23 -15.24
C SER A 100 -13.48 1.74 -15.01
N LYS A 101 -13.26 2.21 -13.78
CA LYS A 101 -13.43 3.61 -13.35
C LYS A 101 -14.86 4.13 -13.51
N GLU A 102 -15.85 3.23 -13.56
CA GLU A 102 -17.27 3.59 -13.51
C GLU A 102 -17.65 4.15 -12.12
N ILE A 103 -17.01 3.60 -11.08
CA ILE A 103 -17.07 4.10 -9.72
C ILE A 103 -15.66 4.30 -9.17
N TYR A 104 -15.53 5.15 -8.16
CA TYR A 104 -14.31 5.27 -7.37
C TYR A 104 -14.53 4.66 -6.00
N PHE A 105 -13.55 3.91 -5.51
CA PHE A 105 -13.56 3.31 -4.17
C PHE A 105 -13.93 4.32 -3.06
N TRP A 106 -13.39 5.54 -3.16
CA TRP A 106 -13.65 6.63 -2.22
C TRP A 106 -15.10 7.12 -2.23
N ASP A 107 -15.76 7.08 -3.39
CA ASP A 107 -17.17 7.46 -3.50
C ASP A 107 -18.06 6.42 -2.80
N GLU A 108 -17.69 5.14 -2.83
CA GLU A 108 -18.44 4.09 -2.14
C GLU A 108 -18.26 4.14 -0.63
N ILE A 109 -17.04 4.33 -0.14
CA ILE A 109 -16.81 4.61 1.29
C ILE A 109 -17.68 5.78 1.75
N ARG A 110 -17.71 6.86 0.95
CA ARG A 110 -18.51 8.04 1.27
C ARG A 110 -20.00 7.72 1.38
N LYS A 111 -20.54 6.97 0.42
CA LYS A 111 -21.96 6.57 0.41
C LYS A 111 -22.28 5.73 1.64
N MET A 112 -21.45 4.75 1.98
CA MET A 112 -21.66 3.87 3.14
C MET A 112 -21.62 4.63 4.47
N LEU A 113 -20.71 5.58 4.60
CA LEU A 113 -20.62 6.47 5.76
C LEU A 113 -21.69 7.57 5.78
N LYS A 114 -22.55 7.64 4.76
CA LYS A 114 -23.57 8.70 4.57
C LYS A 114 -22.98 10.12 4.58
N MET A 115 -21.77 10.28 4.05
CA MET A 115 -21.08 11.57 4.03
C MET A 115 -21.42 12.40 2.77
N PRO A 116 -21.55 13.74 2.90
CA PRO A 116 -21.70 14.62 1.74
C PRO A 116 -20.38 14.74 0.95
N LYS A 117 -20.47 14.91 -0.39
CA LYS A 117 -19.32 14.97 -1.32
C LYS A 117 -18.18 15.90 -0.90
N LYS A 118 -18.49 17.02 -0.24
CA LYS A 118 -17.55 18.12 0.05
C LYS A 118 -16.65 17.91 1.28
N LYS A 119 -16.75 16.78 1.99
CA LYS A 119 -16.02 16.54 3.27
C LYS A 119 -14.86 15.54 3.19
N ILE A 120 -14.47 15.05 2.00
CA ILE A 120 -13.33 14.13 1.88
C ILE A 120 -12.04 14.93 1.69
N VAL A 121 -11.14 14.85 2.67
CA VAL A 121 -9.77 15.35 2.55
C VAL A 121 -8.85 14.15 2.34
N LYS A 122 -8.27 14.03 1.14
CA LYS A 122 -7.23 13.02 0.88
C LYS A 122 -5.91 13.56 1.38
N ILE A 123 -5.41 12.96 2.46
CA ILE A 123 -4.07 13.23 2.97
C ILE A 123 -3.20 12.09 2.45
N HIS A 124 -2.36 12.37 1.46
CA HIS A 124 -1.30 11.44 1.09
C HIS A 124 -0.26 11.50 2.20
N ALA A 125 0.08 10.35 2.80
CA ALA A 125 1.26 10.27 3.64
C ALA A 125 2.47 10.64 2.76
N ALA A 126 3.32 11.53 3.25
CA ALA A 126 4.56 11.87 2.56
C ALA A 126 5.33 10.57 2.24
N THR A 127 5.73 10.42 0.99
CA THR A 127 6.58 9.29 0.58
C THR A 127 7.88 9.32 1.39
N PRO A 128 8.57 8.19 1.59
CA PRO A 128 9.86 8.18 2.27
C PRO A 128 10.86 9.20 1.70
N ASN A 129 10.83 9.41 0.37
CA ASN A 129 11.66 10.40 -0.31
C ASN A 129 11.23 11.85 -0.01
N GLU A 130 9.94 12.12 0.18
CA GLU A 130 9.46 13.45 0.59
C GLU A 130 9.86 13.76 2.04
N VAL A 131 9.69 12.79 2.96
CA VAL A 131 10.14 12.92 4.35
C VAL A 131 11.66 13.13 4.41
N LEU A 132 12.42 12.36 3.62
CA LEU A 132 13.87 12.52 3.53
C LEU A 132 14.25 13.89 2.97
N LYS A 133 13.58 14.37 1.92
CA LYS A 133 13.81 15.71 1.36
C LYS A 133 13.55 16.81 2.38
N GLU A 134 12.44 16.74 3.09
CA GLU A 134 12.07 17.70 4.14
C GLU A 134 13.13 17.73 5.25
N TYR A 135 13.51 16.55 5.76
CA TYR A 135 14.54 16.42 6.77
C TYR A 135 15.90 16.98 6.34
N LEU A 136 16.33 16.66 5.10
CA LEU A 136 17.59 17.16 4.55
C LEU A 136 17.56 18.68 4.35
N SER A 137 16.43 19.22 3.89
CA SER A 137 16.25 20.66 3.67
C SER A 137 16.29 21.45 4.98
N ASP A 138 15.62 20.96 6.03
CA ASP A 138 15.60 21.56 7.37
C ASP A 138 16.97 21.59 8.06
N ARG A 139 17.87 20.70 7.64
CA ARG A 139 19.21 20.53 8.20
C ARG A 139 20.34 20.85 7.21
N LYS A 140 20.01 21.45 6.07
CA LYS A 140 21.00 21.94 5.11
C LYS A 140 21.96 22.90 5.80
N GLY A 141 23.27 22.69 5.61
CA GLY A 141 24.32 23.49 6.25
C GLY A 141 24.52 23.25 7.75
N LYS A 142 23.71 22.40 8.40
CA LYS A 142 23.91 22.02 9.81
C LYS A 142 24.87 20.84 9.90
N ARG A 143 25.73 20.87 10.92
CA ARG A 143 26.63 19.76 11.24
C ARG A 143 25.87 18.71 12.04
N LEU A 144 25.75 17.51 11.49
CA LEU A 144 25.10 16.38 12.14
C LEU A 144 26.15 15.55 12.88
N PHE A 145 25.95 15.37 14.19
CA PHE A 145 26.81 14.53 15.04
C PHE A 145 26.13 13.17 15.32
N SER A 146 26.71 12.33 16.17
CA SER A 146 26.36 10.89 16.28
C SER A 146 24.86 10.58 16.37
N GLN A 147 24.10 11.26 17.23
CA GLN A 147 22.65 11.01 17.37
C GLN A 147 21.85 11.39 16.12
N GLU A 148 22.19 12.53 15.51
CA GLU A 148 21.52 13.03 14.30
C GLU A 148 21.88 12.19 13.07
N LYS A 149 23.10 11.64 13.02
CA LYS A 149 23.50 10.68 11.99
C LYS A 149 22.69 9.39 12.07
N GLU A 150 22.52 8.85 13.27
CA GLU A 150 21.70 7.65 13.48
C GLU A 150 20.23 7.90 13.10
N GLU A 151 19.70 9.08 13.43
CA GLU A 151 18.36 9.49 13.01
C GLU A 151 18.26 9.57 11.48
N LEU A 152 19.21 10.23 10.80
CA LEU A 152 19.22 10.33 9.35
C LEU A 152 19.29 8.95 8.68
N VAL A 153 20.14 8.05 9.17
CA VAL A 153 20.24 6.66 8.66
C VAL A 153 18.91 5.92 8.81
N LYS A 154 18.19 6.13 9.91
CA LYS A 154 16.85 5.54 10.10
C LYS A 154 15.82 6.10 9.12
N ILE A 155 15.92 7.38 8.75
CA ILE A 155 15.02 8.02 7.77
C ILE A 155 15.27 7.50 6.36
N PHE A 156 16.54 7.32 5.97
CA PHE A 156 16.89 6.63 4.73
C PHE A 156 16.32 5.21 4.68
N ASN A 157 16.37 4.49 5.82
CA ASN A 157 15.87 3.12 5.99
C ASN A 157 16.32 2.14 4.88
N ILE A 158 17.50 2.34 4.32
CA ILE A 158 18.07 1.44 3.32
C ILE A 158 18.67 0.24 4.04
N ARG A 159 18.29 -0.97 3.60
CA ARG A 159 18.74 -2.22 4.22
C ARG A 159 19.49 -3.11 3.24
N LYS A 160 20.53 -3.77 3.76
CA LYS A 160 21.23 -4.87 3.11
C LYS A 160 21.36 -6.01 4.12
N ASP A 161 20.86 -7.20 3.79
CA ASP A 161 20.86 -8.38 4.67
C ASP A 161 20.32 -8.05 6.08
N ASP A 162 19.15 -7.41 6.13
CA ASP A 162 18.46 -6.92 7.34
C ASP A 162 19.20 -5.85 8.17
N ARG A 163 20.37 -5.38 7.73
CA ARG A 163 21.13 -4.31 8.40
C ARG A 163 20.91 -2.97 7.73
N LEU A 164 20.73 -1.92 8.54
CA LEU A 164 20.69 -0.54 8.05
C LEU A 164 22.05 -0.14 7.49
N ILE A 165 22.03 0.39 6.28
CA ILE A 165 23.21 0.96 5.63
C ILE A 165 23.48 2.33 6.25
N ASN A 166 24.70 2.50 6.76
CA ASN A 166 25.20 3.77 7.30
C ASN A 166 26.39 4.32 6.50
N ASP A 167 26.71 3.69 5.37
CA ASP A 167 27.81 4.09 4.50
C ASP A 167 27.42 5.30 3.64
N LEU A 168 28.27 6.32 3.68
CA LEU A 168 27.98 7.64 3.13
C LEU A 168 27.94 7.62 1.59
N GLU A 169 28.74 6.76 0.95
CA GLU A 169 28.72 6.56 -0.51
C GLU A 169 27.40 5.90 -0.95
N GLN A 170 26.94 4.90 -0.20
CA GLN A 170 25.67 4.25 -0.47
C GLN A 170 24.47 5.19 -0.25
N LEU A 171 24.52 6.03 0.79
CA LEU A 171 23.50 7.06 1.03
C LEU A 171 23.45 8.08 -0.12
N ASN A 172 24.60 8.60 -0.56
CA ASN A 172 24.67 9.53 -1.69
C ASN A 172 24.25 8.89 -3.02
N THR A 173 24.57 7.61 -3.22
CA THR A 173 24.11 6.86 -4.39
C THR A 173 22.59 6.79 -4.41
N TYR A 174 21.96 6.52 -3.27
CA TYR A 174 20.51 6.52 -3.15
C TYR A 174 19.90 7.89 -3.49
N LEU A 175 20.48 8.99 -2.98
CA LEU A 175 20.02 10.35 -3.30
C LEU A 175 20.07 10.62 -4.81
N SER A 176 21.18 10.24 -5.46
CA SER A 176 21.37 10.39 -6.90
C SER A 176 20.35 9.58 -7.72
N VAL A 177 20.21 8.29 -7.43
CA VAL A 177 19.26 7.39 -8.12
C VAL A 177 17.81 7.87 -7.98
N ASN A 178 17.45 8.45 -6.83
CA ASN A 178 16.11 8.97 -6.57
C ASN A 178 15.92 10.45 -6.97
N SER A 179 16.89 11.07 -7.65
CA SER A 179 16.83 12.49 -8.04
C SER A 179 16.54 13.44 -6.86
N ILE A 180 17.17 13.18 -5.72
CA ILE A 180 17.10 13.99 -4.52
C ILE A 180 18.30 14.96 -4.52
N PRO A 181 18.08 16.29 -4.62
CA PRO A 181 19.14 17.26 -4.91
C PRO A 181 19.92 17.67 -3.64
N PHE A 182 20.47 16.68 -2.94
CA PHE A 182 21.31 16.86 -1.76
C PHE A 182 22.55 15.99 -1.85
N HIS A 183 23.64 16.45 -1.24
CA HIS A 183 24.86 15.66 -1.10
C HIS A 183 25.32 15.69 0.36
N ILE A 184 25.64 14.53 0.91
CA ILE A 184 26.15 14.43 2.29
C ILE A 184 27.66 14.33 2.21
N VAL A 185 28.37 15.15 2.98
CA VAL A 185 29.84 15.12 3.08
C VAL A 185 30.27 14.89 4.53
N SER A 186 31.40 14.22 4.73
CA SER A 186 31.98 14.05 6.07
C SER A 186 33.00 15.14 6.38
N GLY A 187 32.86 15.78 7.53
CA GLY A 187 33.84 16.74 8.04
C GLY A 187 34.48 16.27 9.36
N ARG A 188 35.55 16.96 9.76
CA ARG A 188 36.22 16.79 11.06
C ARG A 188 36.38 18.14 11.73
N GLU A 189 36.29 18.14 13.05
CA GLU A 189 36.57 19.30 13.88
C GLU A 189 37.40 18.88 15.09
N SER A 190 38.42 19.67 15.42
CA SER A 190 39.21 19.48 16.62
C SER A 190 38.43 20.04 17.81
N ALA A 191 38.13 19.21 18.82
CA ALA A 191 37.59 19.71 20.07
C ALA A 191 38.65 20.59 20.76
N ASP A 192 38.25 21.78 21.24
CA ASP A 192 39.13 22.76 21.92
C ASP A 192 39.93 22.18 23.11
N ASN A 193 39.56 21.00 23.60
CA ASN A 193 40.23 20.28 24.70
C ASN A 193 40.96 19.00 24.25
N GLY A 194 41.60 19.03 23.09
CA GLY A 194 42.89 18.34 22.89
C GLY A 194 42.92 16.81 22.81
N ASN A 195 41.83 16.06 22.58
CA ASN A 195 42.02 14.64 22.23
C ASN A 195 40.96 13.84 21.47
N ARG A 196 39.95 14.44 20.82
CA ARG A 196 39.11 13.71 19.85
C ARG A 196 38.67 14.59 18.68
N ASP A 197 39.09 14.23 17.47
CA ASP A 197 38.47 14.71 16.24
C ASP A 197 37.01 14.28 16.23
N MET A 198 36.08 15.24 16.25
CA MET A 198 34.66 14.96 16.08
C MET A 198 34.35 14.89 14.59
N ARG A 199 33.96 13.71 14.12
CA ARG A 199 33.44 13.56 12.76
C ARG A 199 31.99 14.03 12.74
N TYR A 200 31.65 14.90 11.80
CA TYR A 200 30.27 15.31 11.52
C TYR A 200 29.90 15.00 10.07
N TRP A 201 28.61 14.99 9.79
CA TRP A 201 28.09 15.01 8.41
C TRP A 201 27.51 16.38 8.12
N LEU A 202 27.69 16.86 6.89
CA LEU A 202 27.15 18.14 6.42
C LEU A 202 26.29 17.85 5.19
N ILE A 203 25.10 18.45 5.15
CA ILE A 203 24.18 18.34 4.01
C ILE A 203 24.36 19.59 3.13
N GLU A 204 24.74 19.35 1.88
CA GLU A 204 24.95 20.34 0.82
C GLU A 204 23.81 20.32 -0.21
#